data_AF-A0A5K1HDI0-F1
#
_entry.id   AF-A0A5K1HDI0-F1
#
_cell.length_a   1.000
_cell.length_b   1.000
_cell.length_c   1.000
_cell.angle_alpha   90.00
_cell.angle_beta   90.00
_cell.angle_gamma   90.00
#
_symmetry.space_group_name_H-M   'P 1'
#
loop_
_entity.id
_entity.type
_entity.pdbx_description
1 polymer ?
#
loop_
_entity_poly.entity_id
_entity_poly.type
_entity_poly.pdbx_seq_one_letter_code
_entity_poly.pdbx_strand_id
1 'polypeptide(L)' 'MIDTGSNLIWTLCVPYYNFTCQMNSTLKPIQSSTYHNLRCTTSFWSACDDNQLRSVKSSYGDGSV' A
#
# COMPACT_ATOMS: atom_id res chain seq x y z
N MET A 1 -0.03 10.96 -8.07
CA MET A 1 -1.24 11.79 -8.25
C MET A 1 -1.27 12.77 -7.09
N ILE A 2 -1.61 14.04 -7.34
CA ILE A 2 -1.90 14.99 -6.26
C ILE A 2 -3.42 15.04 -6.18
N ASP A 3 -3.98 14.48 -5.11
CA ASP A 3 -5.42 14.40 -4.88
C ASP A 3 -5.72 15.04 -3.52
N THR A 4 -6.45 16.16 -3.53
CA THR A 4 -6.89 16.86 -2.31
C THR A 4 -8.26 16.37 -1.84
N GLY A 5 -8.92 15.50 -2.60
CA GLY A 5 -10.21 14.89 -2.28
C GLY A 5 -10.10 13.59 -1.48
N SER A 6 -8.89 13.06 -1.27
CA SER A 6 -8.63 11.89 -0.42
C SER A 6 -7.52 12.13 0.59
N ASN A 7 -7.46 11.27 1.61
CA ASN A 7 -6.47 11.33 2.69
C ASN A 7 -5.40 10.22 2.57
N LEU A 8 -5.40 9.45 1.46
CA LEU A 8 -4.52 8.32 1.27
C LEU A 8 -3.40 8.65 0.30
N ILE A 9 -2.17 8.68 0.79
CA ILE A 9 -0.99 8.67 -0.06
C ILE A 9 -0.62 7.21 -0.33
N TRP A 10 -0.72 6.79 -1.59
CA TRP A 10 -0.38 5.44 -2.01
C TRP A 10 0.39 5.47 -3.34
N THR A 11 1.13 4.40 -3.57
CA THR A 11 1.80 4.15 -4.84
C THR A 11 1.87 2.66 -5.06
N LEU A 12 1.94 2.24 -6.32
CA LEU A 12 2.14 0.84 -6.65
C LEU A 12 3.52 0.39 -6.18
N CYS A 13 3.54 -0.78 -5.56
CA CYS A 13 4.71 -1.51 -5.14
C CYS A 13 4.72 -2.86 -5.85
N VAL A 14 5.90 -3.42 -6.16
CA VAL A 14 6.00 -4.79 -6.69
C VAL A 14 5.91 -5.77 -5.51
N PRO A 15 4.81 -6.53 -5.34
CA PRO A 15 4.85 -7.69 -4.47
C PRO A 15 5.81 -8.73 -5.09
N TYR A 16 6.49 -9.51 -4.27
CA TYR A 16 7.53 -10.45 -4.70
C TYR A 16 7.03 -11.64 -5.57
N TYR A 17 5.80 -11.57 -6.09
CA TYR A 17 5.22 -12.56 -7.00
C TYR A 17 4.99 -11.93 -8.37
N ASN A 18 5.80 -12.37 -9.34
CA ASN A 18 5.72 -12.22 -10.79
C ASN A 18 4.43 -11.58 -11.35
N PHE A 19 4.27 -10.26 -11.18
CA PHE A 19 3.42 -9.45 -12.04
C PHE A 19 4.31 -8.49 -12.79
N THR A 20 4.49 -8.77 -14.08
CA THR A 20 5.06 -7.85 -15.05
C THR A 20 4.08 -6.70 -15.29
N CYS A 21 3.88 -5.84 -14.30
CA CYS A 21 3.38 -4.50 -14.56
C CYS A 21 4.60 -3.62 -14.87
N GLN A 22 4.86 -3.44 -16.17
CA GLN A 22 5.72 -2.37 -16.68
C GLN A 22 5.10 -1.03 -16.28
N MET A 23 5.40 -0.57 -15.06
CA MET A 23 5.31 0.83 -14.71
C MET A 23 6.73 1.29 -14.41
N ASN A 24 7.19 2.30 -15.17
CA ASN A 24 8.58 2.79 -15.15
C ASN A 24 9.07 3.31 -13.78
N SER A 25 8.23 3.35 -12.75
CA SER A 25 8.57 3.88 -11.43
C SER A 25 7.87 3.13 -10.30
N THR A 26 7.87 1.79 -10.32
CA THR A 26 7.41 1.04 -9.15
C THR A 26 8.45 1.11 -8.05
N LEU A 27 8.09 1.68 -6.89
CA LEU A 27 8.97 1.68 -5.72
C LEU A 27 9.30 0.23 -5.35
N LYS A 28 10.59 0.00 -5.03
CA LYS A 28 11.08 -1.27 -4.51
C LYS A 28 11.42 -1.07 -3.03
N PRO A 29 10.50 -1.35 -2.10
CA PRO A 29 10.73 -1.12 -0.68
C PRO A 29 12.00 -1.77 -0.14
N ILE A 30 12.34 -2.94 -0.68
CA ILE A 30 13.56 -3.69 -0.32
C ILE A 30 14.87 -2.94 -0.63
N GLN A 31 14.84 -1.96 -1.53
CA GLN A 31 16.01 -1.14 -1.87
C GLN A 31 16.12 0.12 -1.00
N SER A 32 15.14 0.40 -0.14
CA SER A 32 15.18 1.52 0.80
C SER A 32 15.55 1.03 2.19
N SER A 33 16.66 1.54 2.73
CA SER A 33 17.10 1.22 4.09
C SER A 33 16.21 1.80 5.19
N THR A 34 15.37 2.78 4.84
CA THR A 34 14.44 3.45 5.78
C THR A 34 13.01 2.93 5.67
N TYR A 35 12.73 2.03 4.72
CA TYR A 35 11.41 1.44 4.59
C TYR A 35 11.18 0.38 5.66
N HIS A 36 10.03 0.48 6.34
CA HIS A 36 9.57 -0.53 7.29
C HIS A 36 8.09 -0.79 7.09
N ASN A 37 7.71 -2.07 7.10
CA ASN A 37 6.30 -2.45 7.08
C ASN A 37 5.61 -2.02 8.37
N LEU A 38 4.41 -1.45 8.23
CA LEU A 38 3.55 -1.15 9.37
C LEU A 38 2.88 -2.44 9.84
N ARG A 39 3.36 -2.98 10.96
CA ARG A 39 2.77 -4.15 11.62
C ARG A 39 1.62 -3.74 12.53
N CYS A 40 0.62 -4.58 12.63
CA CYS A 40 -0.42 -4.46 13.65
C CYS A 40 0.15 -4.87 15.01
N THR A 41 0.30 -3.92 15.92
CA THR A 41 0.85 -4.18 17.27
C THR A 41 -0.23 -4.23 18.36
N THR A 42 -1.46 -3.81 18.06
CA THR A 42 -2.57 -3.78 19.02
C THR A 42 -3.88 -4.19 18.33
N SER A 43 -4.79 -4.81 19.09
CA SER A 43 -6.12 -5.28 18.65
C SER A 43 -7.08 -4.17 18.21
N PHE A 44 -6.67 -2.90 18.26
CA PHE A 44 -7.48 -1.73 17.89
C PHE A 44 -7.50 -1.46 16.37
N TRP A 45 -6.79 -2.25 15.57
CA TRP A 45 -6.63 -2.01 14.14
C TRP A 45 -7.62 -2.88 13.38
N SER A 46 -8.62 -2.24 12.77
CA SER A 46 -9.78 -2.91 12.17
C SER A 46 -9.47 -3.72 10.90
N ALA A 47 -8.27 -3.56 10.33
CA ALA A 47 -7.87 -4.18 9.07
C ALA A 47 -6.39 -4.58 9.08
N CYS A 48 -6.11 -5.77 9.62
CA CYS A 48 -4.83 -6.45 9.47
C CYS A 48 -5.00 -7.57 8.44
N ASP A 49 -3.98 -7.80 7.61
CA ASP A 49 -3.95 -8.97 6.75
C ASP A 49 -3.50 -10.23 7.51
N ASP A 50 -3.48 -11.38 6.83
CA ASP A 50 -3.07 -12.67 7.39
C ASP A 50 -1.61 -12.67 7.89
N ASN A 51 -0.78 -11.73 7.43
CA ASN A 51 0.61 -11.56 7.86
C ASN A 51 0.76 -10.51 8.99
N GLN A 52 -0.34 -10.09 9.61
CA GLN A 52 -0.39 -9.03 10.63
C GLN A 52 0.17 -7.69 10.14
N LEU A 53 0.13 -7.46 8.83
CA LEU A 53 0.44 -6.16 8.24
C LEU A 53 -0.83 -5.32 8.17
N ARG A 54 -0.66 -4.02 8.29
CA ARG A 54 -1.78 -3.09 8.12
C ARG A 54 -2.27 -3.12 6.68
N SER A 55 -3.56 -3.38 6.51
CA SER A 55 -4.24 -3.26 5.22
C SER A 55 -5.10 -1.99 5.20
N VAL A 56 -5.10 -1.28 4.07
CA VAL A 56 -5.94 -0.08 3.86
C VAL A 56 -6.73 -0.28 2.58
N LYS A 57 -8.04 -0.06 2.65
CA LYS A 57 -8.94 -0.05 1.50
C LYS A 57 -9.42 1.37 1.28
N SER A 58 -9.49 1.80 0.02
CA SER A 58 -10.05 3.09 -0.37
C SER A 58 -11.10 2.86 -1.44
N SER A 59 -12.01 3.82 -1.62
CA SER A 59 -12.93 3.84 -2.75
C SER A 59 -13.06 5.29 -3.19
N TYR A 60 -12.97 5.53 -4.48
CA TYR A 60 -13.00 6.87 -5.07
C TYR A 60 -14.36 7.13 -5.73
N GLY A 61 -14.68 8.41 -5.93
CA GLY A 61 -15.98 8.82 -6.46
C GLY A 61 -16.25 8.39 -7.91
N ASP A 62 -15.21 7.98 -8.64
CA ASP A 62 -15.31 7.38 -9.97
C ASP A 62 -15.66 5.88 -9.94
N GLY A 63 -15.83 5.31 -8.74
CA GLY A 63 -16.15 3.90 -8.53
C GLY A 63 -14.93 2.98 -8.51
N SER A 64 -13.71 3.52 -8.61
CA SER A 64 -12.49 2.73 -8.41
C SER A 64 -12.29 2.38 -6.92
N VAL A 65 -11.70 1.22 -6.66
CA VAL A 65 -11.40 0.67 -5.32
C VAL A 65 -9.94 0.27 -5.21
#